data_AF-A0A226F0U9-F1
#
_entry.id   AF-A0A226F0U9-F1
#
_cell.length_a   1.000
_cell.length_b   1.000
_cell.length_c   1.000
_cell.angle_alpha   90.00
_cell.angle_beta   90.00
_cell.angle_gamma   90.00
#
_symmetry.space_group_name_H-M   'P 1'
#
loop_
_entity.id
_entity.type
_entity.pdbx_description
1 polymer ?
#
loop_
_entity_poly.entity_id
_entity_poly.type
_entity_poly.pdbx_seq_one_letter_code
_entity_poly.pdbx_strand_id
1 'polypeptide(L)'
;MKRSIELEQPSDSDEEEYEEMSTQKLKKIIDEGGLSQTTTTQLLGIFVKKVDERDAKLAGKAVQSTSGTDVPTSRLKAVRDAVKARISFEGKDEDMVQDPGFKQAMESLKENPITTMFKGVILPVLWDIKRSRLGFHDPTPFKKCPRGNDVYKCQVDFCWIDEKSPKWNYCVTHSSSQIYFVQDITSNTTTVAIIHPQVSKINGYTDKELNKYSKSATAKTHAISVYNYMELNKKADLRSFQNLNYSTESLLAGEGNHHNKVAMSMMTMMHNSVCHVEDRVKFINQEIIFRNSDGFQKDFFEKLRKVLELNKFIFKITGEKKSTTILPQSLVPTVSYPKLPSSYLARDNNTGEIYSGLRYGMERGRGVASIGHKRSKKTGLTGFDKSQIKRIYQFAHPRADLIKDNNSYTRFSVDEKNIHEEMKIQAHRIETLGHISSLFAQMLGLKINGHDIIFLCQKYQHFDDSFSEVLLNEVFGYMYGEVLAIDIPIVAKDDKGELIWKFLM
;
A
#
# COMPACT_ATOMS: atom_id res chain seq x y z
N MET A 1 -44.96 -6.87 -57.00
CA MET A 1 -44.33 -5.72 -57.67
C MET A 1 -44.07 -4.64 -56.63
N LYS A 2 -42.89 -4.00 -56.65
CA LYS A 2 -42.18 -3.19 -55.61
C LYS A 2 -41.26 -4.04 -54.73
N ARG A 3 -40.02 -4.32 -55.17
CA ARG A 3 -38.75 -3.54 -55.18
C ARG A 3 -38.15 -3.30 -53.79
N SER A 4 -37.06 -4.02 -53.58
CA SER A 4 -36.01 -3.88 -52.58
C SER A 4 -35.33 -2.51 -52.65
N ILE A 5 -34.90 -2.01 -51.48
CA ILE A 5 -33.70 -1.19 -51.33
C ILE A 5 -32.89 -1.88 -50.22
N GLU A 6 -31.78 -2.50 -50.62
CA GLU A 6 -30.70 -2.91 -49.74
C GLU A 6 -30.01 -1.65 -49.19
N LEU A 7 -29.76 -1.61 -47.89
CA LEU A 7 -28.78 -0.73 -47.30
C LEU A 7 -27.60 -1.60 -46.88
N GLU A 8 -26.51 -1.44 -47.62
CA GLU A 8 -25.20 -2.03 -47.38
C GLU A 8 -24.73 -1.71 -45.96
N GLN A 9 -24.26 -2.74 -45.25
CA GLN A 9 -23.45 -2.57 -44.04
C GLN A 9 -22.04 -2.12 -44.48
N PRO A 10 -21.46 -1.08 -43.86
CA PRO A 10 -20.03 -0.80 -44.03
C PRO A 10 -19.22 -1.94 -43.43
N SER A 11 -18.19 -2.38 -44.16
CA SER A 11 -17.25 -3.43 -43.80
C SER A 11 -16.30 -3.01 -42.67
N ASP A 12 -16.03 -3.93 -41.74
CA ASP A 12 -15.08 -3.83 -40.63
C ASP A 12 -13.59 -3.81 -41.07
N SER A 13 -13.25 -3.23 -42.23
CA SER A 13 -11.86 -3.23 -42.73
C SER A 13 -11.08 -1.92 -42.55
N ASP A 14 -11.74 -0.85 -42.08
CA ASP A 14 -11.14 0.49 -42.10
C ASP A 14 -10.78 1.02 -40.68
N GLU A 15 -11.07 0.25 -39.62
CA GLU A 15 -10.66 0.59 -38.24
C GLU A 15 -9.28 0.04 -37.83
N GLU A 16 -8.76 -1.00 -38.52
CA GLU A 16 -7.43 -1.57 -38.17
C GLU A 16 -6.25 -0.77 -38.76
N GLU A 17 -6.45 0.06 -39.79
CA GLU A 17 -5.35 0.84 -40.39
C GLU A 17 -5.05 2.16 -39.65
N TYR A 18 -5.95 2.62 -38.76
CA TYR A 18 -5.78 3.86 -38.00
C TYR A 18 -5.08 3.69 -36.64
N GLU A 19 -5.02 2.48 -36.08
CA GLU A 19 -4.28 2.21 -34.84
C GLU A 19 -2.77 1.99 -35.07
N GLU A 20 -2.37 1.41 -36.21
CA GLU A 20 -0.95 1.19 -36.54
C GLU A 20 -0.22 2.48 -36.95
N MET A 21 -0.87 3.42 -37.64
CA MET A 21 -0.23 4.70 -38.01
C MET A 21 0.00 5.65 -36.82
N SER A 22 -0.83 5.53 -35.77
CA SER A 22 -0.73 6.31 -34.53
C SER A 22 0.49 5.89 -33.70
N THR A 23 0.71 4.59 -33.56
CA THR A 23 1.81 4.02 -32.76
C THR A 23 3.17 4.14 -33.44
N GLN A 24 3.24 4.02 -34.78
CA GLN A 24 4.51 4.22 -35.50
C GLN A 24 4.97 5.68 -35.51
N LYS A 25 4.06 6.66 -35.58
CA LYS A 25 4.41 8.08 -35.44
C LYS A 25 4.90 8.43 -34.03
N LEU A 26 4.29 7.85 -32.99
CA LEU A 26 4.73 8.03 -31.59
C LEU A 26 6.11 7.43 -31.34
N LYS A 27 6.41 6.27 -31.93
CA LYS A 27 7.73 5.63 -31.84
C LYS A 27 8.82 6.45 -32.53
N LYS A 28 8.52 7.00 -33.71
CA LYS A 28 9.43 7.89 -34.45
C LYS A 28 9.73 9.21 -33.72
N ILE A 29 8.76 9.77 -33.00
CA ILE A 29 8.93 11.00 -32.19
C ILE A 29 9.76 10.74 -30.92
N ILE A 30 9.71 9.53 -30.37
CA ILE A 30 10.52 9.12 -29.21
C ILE A 30 11.96 8.81 -29.62
N ASP A 31 12.16 8.19 -30.79
CA ASP A 31 13.46 7.77 -31.28
C ASP A 31 14.30 8.93 -31.87
N GLU A 32 13.68 10.04 -32.29
CA GLU A 32 14.37 11.20 -32.91
C GLU A 32 14.69 12.37 -31.94
N GLY A 33 14.41 12.23 -30.64
CA GLY A 33 14.96 13.09 -29.59
C GLY A 33 14.21 14.40 -29.28
N GLY A 34 13.61 14.46 -28.08
CA GLY A 34 13.23 15.69 -27.38
C GLY A 34 11.82 16.22 -27.66
N LEU A 35 10.85 15.85 -26.82
CA LEU A 35 9.52 16.47 -26.84
C LEU A 35 9.59 17.94 -26.40
N SER A 36 9.23 18.86 -27.30
CA SER A 36 9.00 20.27 -26.96
C SER A 36 7.69 20.45 -26.18
N GLN A 37 7.61 21.52 -25.37
CA GLN A 37 6.42 21.85 -24.55
C GLN A 37 5.10 21.86 -25.35
N THR A 38 5.14 22.26 -26.62
CA THR A 38 3.98 22.34 -27.51
C THR A 38 3.39 20.96 -27.83
N THR A 39 4.23 19.93 -27.89
CA THR A 39 3.82 18.55 -28.20
C THR A 39 3.16 17.87 -26.99
N THR A 40 3.59 18.22 -25.77
CA THR A 40 2.98 17.77 -24.52
C THR A 40 1.56 18.32 -24.34
N THR A 41 1.32 19.58 -24.73
CA THR A 41 -0.01 20.21 -24.70
C THR A 41 -0.97 19.58 -25.71
N GLN A 42 -0.50 19.18 -26.89
CA GLN A 42 -1.31 18.48 -27.88
C GLN A 42 -1.66 17.04 -27.44
N LEU A 43 -0.73 16.33 -26.80
CA LEU A 43 -0.97 14.99 -26.24
C LEU A 43 -1.94 15.03 -25.04
N LEU A 44 -1.82 16.03 -24.16
CA LEU A 44 -2.78 16.27 -23.08
C LEU A 44 -4.16 16.63 -23.63
N GLY A 45 -4.25 17.43 -24.69
CA GLY A 45 -5.52 17.76 -25.35
C GLY A 45 -6.22 16.52 -25.94
N ILE A 46 -5.46 15.62 -26.57
CA ILE A 46 -5.99 14.35 -27.11
C ILE A 46 -6.40 13.40 -25.99
N PHE A 47 -5.63 13.33 -24.90
CA PHE A 47 -5.94 12.47 -23.75
C PHE A 47 -7.20 12.95 -23.01
N VAL A 48 -7.32 14.26 -22.77
CA VAL A 48 -8.53 14.87 -22.16
C VAL A 48 -9.75 14.63 -23.03
N LYS A 49 -9.63 14.82 -24.36
CA LYS A 49 -10.74 14.57 -25.28
C LYS A 49 -11.19 13.10 -25.31
N LYS A 50 -10.26 12.14 -25.22
CA LYS A 50 -10.60 10.70 -25.12
C LYS A 50 -11.21 10.32 -23.76
N VAL A 51 -10.83 11.01 -22.69
CA VAL A 51 -11.46 10.83 -21.36
C VAL A 51 -12.89 11.41 -21.38
N ASP A 52 -13.09 12.58 -21.97
CA ASP A 52 -14.40 13.21 -22.10
C ASP A 52 -15.34 12.39 -23.01
N GLU A 53 -14.84 11.82 -24.11
CA GLU A 53 -15.61 10.94 -25.01
C GLU A 53 -15.96 9.59 -24.34
N ARG A 54 -15.07 9.05 -23.49
CA ARG A 54 -15.34 7.87 -22.66
C ARG A 54 -16.41 8.17 -21.62
N ASP A 55 -16.31 9.31 -20.94
CA ASP A 55 -17.23 9.70 -19.89
C ASP A 55 -18.62 10.07 -20.48
N ALA A 56 -18.68 10.63 -21.69
CA ALA A 56 -19.91 10.82 -22.47
C ALA A 56 -20.56 9.49 -22.92
N LYS A 57 -19.76 8.50 -23.34
CA LYS A 57 -20.25 7.14 -23.65
C LYS A 57 -20.78 6.41 -22.39
N LEU A 58 -20.24 6.73 -21.21
CA LEU A 58 -20.73 6.22 -19.92
C LEU A 58 -22.01 6.94 -19.45
N ALA A 59 -22.18 8.22 -19.76
CA ALA A 59 -23.40 8.99 -19.48
C ALA A 59 -24.61 8.53 -20.33
N GLY A 60 -24.39 7.91 -21.49
CA GLY A 60 -25.43 7.36 -22.37
C GLY A 60 -26.16 6.12 -21.83
N LYS A 61 -25.73 5.53 -20.71
CA LYS A 61 -26.44 4.45 -20.01
C LYS A 61 -27.15 4.99 -18.78
N ALA A 62 -28.36 5.50 -19.01
CA ALA A 62 -29.40 5.78 -18.02
C ALA A 62 -28.93 6.48 -16.73
N VAL A 63 -28.78 7.80 -16.81
CA VAL A 63 -28.88 8.69 -15.65
C VAL A 63 -30.32 8.62 -15.12
N GLN A 64 -30.57 7.70 -14.20
CA GLN A 64 -31.50 8.01 -13.13
C GLN A 64 -30.78 9.03 -12.24
N SER A 65 -31.28 10.26 -12.24
CA SER A 65 -30.89 11.30 -11.30
C SER A 65 -31.17 10.83 -9.88
N THR A 66 -30.23 10.12 -9.27
CA THR A 66 -30.24 9.92 -7.83
C THR A 66 -29.74 11.22 -7.21
N SER A 67 -30.67 12.03 -6.73
CA SER A 67 -30.47 13.01 -5.66
C SER A 67 -30.07 12.29 -4.37
N GLY A 68 -28.96 11.57 -4.39
CA GLY A 68 -28.35 10.96 -3.21
C GLY A 68 -27.48 12.02 -2.55
N THR A 69 -27.94 12.56 -1.43
CA THR A 69 -27.07 13.30 -0.50
C THR A 69 -25.93 12.37 -0.11
N ASP A 70 -24.74 12.57 -0.69
CA ASP A 70 -23.53 11.90 -0.25
C ASP A 70 -23.33 12.22 1.23
N VAL A 71 -23.58 11.24 2.09
CA VAL A 71 -23.42 11.44 3.53
C VAL A 71 -21.92 11.60 3.80
N PRO A 72 -21.46 12.74 4.34
CA PRO A 72 -20.05 12.97 4.55
C PRO A 72 -19.47 11.89 5.47
N THR A 73 -18.29 11.37 5.13
CA THR A 73 -17.65 10.27 5.90
C THR A 73 -16.86 10.77 7.11
N SER A 74 -16.63 12.08 7.21
CA SER A 74 -15.91 12.72 8.33
C SER A 74 -16.45 14.13 8.61
N ARG A 75 -16.18 14.65 9.81
CA ARG A 75 -16.56 16.01 10.23
C ARG A 75 -16.02 17.08 9.29
N LEU A 76 -14.74 16.98 8.94
CA LEU A 76 -14.07 17.96 8.08
C LEU A 76 -14.58 17.92 6.62
N LYS A 77 -15.03 16.76 6.13
CA LYS A 77 -15.74 16.69 4.84
C LYS A 77 -17.11 17.35 4.90
N ALA A 78 -17.87 17.15 5.99
CA ALA A 78 -19.14 17.85 6.18
C ALA A 78 -18.94 19.40 6.21
N VAL A 79 -17.84 19.85 6.82
CA VAL A 79 -17.44 21.27 6.83
C VAL A 79 -17.08 21.74 5.43
N ARG A 80 -16.27 20.98 4.68
CA ARG A 80 -15.95 21.27 3.28
C ARG A 80 -17.22 21.46 2.45
N ASP A 81 -18.15 20.51 2.52
CA ASP A 81 -19.35 20.51 1.68
C ASP A 81 -20.26 21.71 2.03
N ALA A 82 -20.32 22.09 3.31
CA ALA A 82 -21.02 23.31 3.74
C ALA A 82 -20.33 24.59 3.22
N VAL A 83 -19.00 24.63 3.20
CA VAL A 83 -18.25 25.74 2.60
C VAL A 83 -18.50 25.79 1.09
N LYS A 84 -18.41 24.66 0.36
CA LYS A 84 -18.73 24.58 -1.08
C LYS A 84 -20.10 25.16 -1.39
N ALA A 85 -21.11 24.76 -0.61
CA ALA A 85 -22.47 25.27 -0.76
C ALA A 85 -22.54 26.79 -0.53
N ARG A 86 -21.82 27.32 0.47
CA ARG A 86 -21.80 28.76 0.78
C ARG A 86 -21.21 29.61 -0.33
N ILE A 87 -20.19 29.10 -1.03
CA ILE A 87 -19.50 29.82 -2.11
C ILE A 87 -19.99 29.39 -3.50
N SER A 88 -20.96 28.47 -3.59
CA SER A 88 -21.47 27.92 -4.85
C SER A 88 -20.36 27.34 -5.74
N PHE A 89 -19.40 26.64 -5.16
CA PHE A 89 -18.22 26.15 -5.87
C PHE A 89 -18.46 24.79 -6.55
N GLU A 90 -18.31 24.76 -7.89
CA GLU A 90 -18.57 23.60 -8.75
C GLU A 90 -17.31 22.86 -9.23
N GLY A 91 -16.13 23.25 -8.75
CA GLY A 91 -14.85 22.63 -9.12
C GLY A 91 -14.46 21.41 -8.28
N LYS A 92 -13.23 20.92 -8.51
CA LYS A 92 -12.63 19.85 -7.70
C LYS A 92 -12.33 20.36 -6.29
N ASP A 93 -12.49 19.48 -5.30
CA ASP A 93 -12.29 19.82 -3.88
C ASP A 93 -10.89 20.37 -3.55
N GLU A 94 -9.90 20.06 -4.37
CA GLU A 94 -8.52 20.53 -4.27
C GLU A 94 -8.35 22.00 -4.65
N ASP A 95 -9.17 22.51 -5.56
CA ASP A 95 -9.10 23.88 -6.06
C ASP A 95 -9.93 24.86 -5.22
N MET A 96 -10.79 24.33 -4.33
CA MET A 96 -11.75 25.13 -3.56
C MET A 96 -11.09 26.21 -2.70
N VAL A 97 -9.91 25.94 -2.13
CA VAL A 97 -9.19 26.90 -1.27
C VAL A 97 -8.63 28.07 -2.09
N GLN A 98 -8.42 27.88 -3.39
CA GLN A 98 -7.92 28.89 -4.32
C GLN A 98 -9.05 29.75 -4.92
N ASP A 99 -10.31 29.39 -4.70
CA ASP A 99 -11.46 30.15 -5.16
C ASP A 99 -11.51 31.53 -4.45
N PRO A 100 -11.69 32.65 -5.18
CA PRO A 100 -11.79 33.98 -4.56
C PRO A 100 -12.92 34.09 -3.52
N GLY A 101 -14.04 33.40 -3.74
CA GLY A 101 -15.18 33.34 -2.84
C GLY A 101 -14.87 32.60 -1.54
N PHE A 102 -13.91 31.67 -1.54
CA PHE A 102 -13.48 30.97 -0.33
C PHE A 102 -12.94 31.95 0.72
N LYS A 103 -11.96 32.78 0.34
CA LYS A 103 -11.35 33.74 1.26
C LYS A 103 -12.39 34.73 1.79
N GLN A 104 -13.25 35.26 0.92
CA GLN A 104 -14.33 36.15 1.31
C GLN A 104 -15.28 35.49 2.32
N ALA A 105 -15.68 34.25 2.09
CA ALA A 105 -16.54 33.51 3.00
C ALA A 105 -15.87 33.32 4.37
N MET A 106 -14.59 32.97 4.41
CA MET A 106 -13.83 32.77 5.64
C MET A 106 -13.66 34.04 6.46
N GLU A 107 -13.37 35.17 5.82
CA GLU A 107 -13.24 36.47 6.49
C GLU A 107 -14.59 36.98 7.02
N SER A 108 -15.70 36.60 6.38
CA SER A 108 -17.07 36.97 6.79
C SER A 108 -17.69 36.10 7.88
N LEU A 109 -17.00 35.07 8.38
CA LEU A 109 -17.59 34.07 9.32
C LEU A 109 -18.18 34.67 10.61
N LYS A 110 -17.70 35.84 11.06
CA LYS A 110 -18.26 36.53 12.23
C LYS A 110 -19.65 37.09 11.98
N GLU A 111 -19.88 37.60 10.78
CA GLU A 111 -21.14 38.25 10.37
C GLU A 111 -22.10 37.24 9.74
N ASN A 112 -21.56 36.25 9.04
CA ASN A 112 -22.32 35.21 8.36
C ASN A 112 -21.71 33.82 8.67
N PRO A 113 -22.05 33.23 9.83
CA PRO A 113 -21.50 31.96 10.26
C PRO A 113 -21.88 30.81 9.32
N ILE A 114 -20.91 29.96 8.99
CA ILE A 114 -21.15 28.67 8.33
C ILE A 114 -21.23 27.61 9.43
N THR A 115 -22.28 26.80 9.40
CA THR A 115 -22.44 25.64 10.29
C THR A 115 -22.85 24.42 9.48
N THR A 116 -22.50 23.23 9.97
CA THR A 116 -22.93 21.97 9.38
C THR A 116 -23.30 20.97 10.46
N MET A 117 -24.09 19.95 10.14
CA MET A 117 -24.44 18.89 11.07
C MET A 117 -23.75 17.59 10.66
N PHE A 118 -23.08 16.94 11.62
CA PHE A 118 -22.48 15.63 11.43
C PHE A 118 -22.84 14.73 12.59
N LYS A 119 -23.56 13.63 12.32
CA LYS A 119 -24.01 12.64 13.32
C LYS A 119 -24.66 13.28 14.56
N GLY A 120 -25.56 14.24 14.33
CA GLY A 120 -26.29 14.93 15.41
C GLY A 120 -25.49 16.02 16.14
N VAL A 121 -24.26 16.31 15.72
CA VAL A 121 -23.42 17.37 16.28
C VAL A 121 -23.36 18.55 15.30
N ILE A 122 -23.64 19.76 15.78
CA ILE A 122 -23.46 21.00 15.02
C ILE A 122 -21.98 21.37 15.08
N LEU A 123 -21.39 21.61 13.91
CA LEU A 123 -19.99 21.98 13.74
C LEU A 123 -19.94 23.40 13.16
N PRO A 124 -19.69 24.43 13.99
CA PRO A 124 -19.39 25.77 13.52
C PRO A 124 -18.06 25.79 12.78
N VAL A 125 -18.03 26.38 11.59
CA VAL A 125 -16.80 26.61 10.84
C VAL A 125 -16.00 27.72 11.49
N LEU A 126 -14.68 27.55 11.55
CA LEU A 126 -13.73 28.50 12.12
C LEU A 126 -12.72 28.95 11.07
N TRP A 127 -12.26 30.19 11.20
CA TRP A 127 -11.14 30.73 10.44
C TRP A 127 -10.10 31.33 11.39
N ASP A 128 -8.91 30.72 11.43
CA ASP A 128 -7.75 31.30 12.09
C ASP A 128 -7.11 32.32 11.14
N ILE A 129 -7.42 33.60 11.35
CA ILE A 129 -6.90 34.71 10.56
C ILE A 129 -5.36 34.76 10.61
N LYS A 130 -4.75 34.51 11.77
CA LYS A 130 -3.29 34.64 11.94
C LYS A 130 -2.54 33.60 11.13
N ARG A 131 -3.11 32.39 11.03
CA ARG A 131 -2.52 31.27 10.29
C ARG A 131 -3.12 31.10 8.90
N SER A 132 -4.15 31.88 8.56
CA SER A 132 -4.98 31.74 7.37
C SER A 132 -5.50 30.30 7.20
N ARG A 133 -6.22 29.78 8.20
CA ARG A 133 -6.66 28.37 8.21
C ARG A 133 -8.12 28.15 8.54
N LEU A 134 -8.71 27.24 7.77
CA LEU A 134 -10.03 26.68 8.00
C LEU A 134 -9.98 25.62 9.10
N GLY A 135 -10.99 25.65 9.96
CA GLY A 135 -11.25 24.61 10.94
C GLY A 135 -12.72 24.53 11.29
N PHE A 136 -13.02 23.84 12.38
CA PHE A 136 -14.34 23.80 12.98
C PHE A 136 -14.23 23.62 14.49
N HIS A 137 -15.25 24.07 15.20
CA HIS A 137 -15.40 23.79 16.63
C HIS A 137 -16.16 22.45 16.79
N ASP A 138 -15.54 21.45 17.43
CA ASP A 138 -16.24 20.24 17.85
C ASP A 138 -16.74 20.44 19.29
N PRO A 139 -18.05 20.63 19.52
CA PRO A 139 -18.58 20.84 20.87
C PRO A 139 -18.57 19.56 21.71
N THR A 140 -18.18 18.41 21.15
CA THR A 140 -18.13 17.13 21.88
C THR A 140 -17.14 17.22 23.04
N PRO A 141 -17.60 17.16 24.31
CA PRO A 141 -16.73 17.34 25.45
C PRO A 141 -15.79 16.15 25.64
N PHE A 142 -14.55 16.42 26.06
CA PHE A 142 -13.61 15.38 26.53
C PHE A 142 -12.86 15.85 27.79
N LYS A 143 -12.26 14.91 28.53
CA LYS A 143 -11.69 15.15 29.88
C LYS A 143 -10.81 16.40 30.01
N LYS A 144 -10.06 16.77 28.96
CA LYS A 144 -9.16 17.94 28.97
C LYS A 144 -9.79 19.21 28.38
N CYS A 145 -10.90 19.10 27.63
CA CYS A 145 -11.61 20.22 27.03
C CYS A 145 -13.12 20.00 27.20
N PRO A 146 -13.70 20.37 28.36
CA PRO A 146 -15.11 20.15 28.66
C PRO A 146 -16.07 20.99 27.81
N ARG A 147 -15.56 21.99 27.09
CA ARG A 147 -16.33 22.83 26.16
C ARG A 147 -16.19 22.39 24.70
N GLY A 148 -15.61 21.22 24.43
CA GLY A 148 -15.22 20.85 23.08
C GLY A 148 -13.85 21.40 22.69
N ASN A 149 -13.46 21.22 21.44
CA ASN A 149 -12.14 21.61 20.94
C ASN A 149 -12.20 22.11 19.49
N ASP A 150 -11.33 23.07 19.19
CA ASP A 150 -11.14 23.56 17.84
C ASP A 150 -10.24 22.59 17.07
N VAL A 151 -10.69 22.21 15.89
CA VAL A 151 -10.00 21.26 15.00
C VAL A 151 -9.77 21.96 13.68
N TYR A 152 -8.52 22.03 13.24
CA TYR A 152 -8.14 22.70 12.00
C TYR A 152 -7.91 21.70 10.88
N LYS A 153 -8.07 22.15 9.63
CA LYS A 153 -7.73 21.41 8.42
C LYS A 153 -6.20 21.33 8.28
N CYS A 154 -5.70 20.21 7.79
CA CYS A 154 -4.33 20.09 7.30
C CYS A 154 -4.01 21.20 6.26
N GLN A 155 -2.84 21.83 6.38
CA GLN A 155 -2.45 22.96 5.53
C GLN A 155 -2.34 22.61 4.03
N VAL A 156 -2.10 21.35 3.66
CA VAL A 156 -2.14 20.90 2.26
C VAL A 156 -3.55 21.11 1.66
N ASP A 157 -3.65 21.84 0.56
CA ASP A 157 -4.92 22.29 -0.05
C ASP A 157 -5.93 21.15 -0.26
N PHE A 158 -5.53 20.09 -0.95
CA PHE A 158 -6.38 18.92 -1.21
C PHE A 158 -6.64 18.03 0.02
N CYS A 159 -5.94 18.24 1.13
CA CYS A 159 -6.07 17.41 2.32
C CYS A 159 -7.22 17.86 3.22
N TRP A 160 -8.32 17.12 3.17
CA TRP A 160 -9.50 17.29 4.03
C TRP A 160 -9.48 16.38 5.26
N ILE A 161 -8.32 16.31 5.92
CA ILE A 161 -8.09 15.56 7.17
C ILE A 161 -7.73 16.54 8.29
N ASP A 162 -8.17 16.22 9.52
CA ASP A 162 -7.82 16.97 10.72
C ASP A 162 -6.30 17.14 10.85
N GLU A 163 -5.89 18.36 11.15
CA GLU A 163 -4.58 18.66 11.69
C GLU A 163 -4.38 17.86 12.99
N LYS A 164 -3.26 17.13 13.08
CA LYS A 164 -2.88 16.40 14.30
C LYS A 164 -1.58 16.93 14.90
N SER A 165 -0.89 17.80 14.17
CA SER A 165 0.37 18.38 14.61
C SER A 165 0.27 19.91 14.68
N PRO A 166 -0.20 20.50 15.80
CA PRO A 166 -0.34 21.95 16.02
C PRO A 166 0.89 22.79 15.73
N LYS A 167 2.06 22.14 15.74
CA LYS A 167 3.37 22.73 15.52
C LYS A 167 3.71 22.88 14.04
N TRP A 168 3.34 21.88 13.25
CA TRP A 168 3.67 21.81 11.83
C TRP A 168 2.46 22.13 10.95
N ASN A 169 1.26 22.03 11.51
CA ASN A 169 -0.01 22.35 10.91
C ASN A 169 -0.49 21.40 9.81
N TYR A 170 -0.03 20.16 9.93
CA TYR A 170 -0.34 19.09 9.02
C TYR A 170 -1.04 17.96 9.77
N CYS A 171 -1.75 17.10 9.04
CA CYS A 171 -2.12 15.78 9.53
C CYS A 171 -0.87 14.89 9.63
N VAL A 172 -1.00 13.74 10.28
CA VAL A 172 0.12 12.79 10.49
C VAL A 172 0.82 12.40 9.19
N THR A 173 0.06 12.27 8.10
CA THR A 173 0.56 11.81 6.79
C THR A 173 1.27 12.91 5.99
N HIS A 174 1.10 14.18 6.37
CA HIS A 174 1.71 15.34 5.68
C HIS A 174 2.66 16.14 6.59
N SER A 175 2.79 15.78 7.87
CA SER A 175 3.80 16.39 8.74
C SER A 175 5.17 15.80 8.48
N SER A 176 6.22 16.55 8.81
CA SER A 176 7.58 16.03 8.82
C SER A 176 7.66 14.69 9.55
N SER A 177 8.49 13.78 9.06
CA SER A 177 8.61 12.41 9.55
C SER A 177 10.03 12.14 10.01
N GLN A 178 10.17 11.43 11.11
CA GLN A 178 11.45 11.05 11.70
C GLN A 178 11.47 9.56 11.88
N ILE A 179 12.49 8.91 11.34
CA ILE A 179 12.52 7.46 11.22
C ILE A 179 13.85 6.96 11.75
N TYR A 180 13.75 6.07 12.73
CA TYR A 180 14.87 5.59 13.49
C TYR A 180 15.07 4.11 13.21
N PHE A 181 16.25 3.76 12.74
CA PHE A 181 16.72 2.39 12.65
C PHE A 181 17.44 2.11 13.96
N VAL A 182 16.91 1.15 14.71
CA VAL A 182 17.37 0.84 16.07
C VAL A 182 17.77 -0.61 16.18
N GLN A 183 18.69 -0.88 17.09
CA GLN A 183 19.11 -2.22 17.50
C GLN A 183 18.88 -2.39 19.00
N ASP A 184 18.44 -3.57 19.44
CA ASP A 184 18.49 -3.94 20.85
C ASP A 184 19.90 -4.42 21.20
N ILE A 185 20.64 -3.59 21.94
CA ILE A 185 22.03 -3.88 22.33
C ILE A 185 22.14 -4.89 23.47
N THR A 186 21.02 -5.29 24.08
CA THR A 186 20.99 -6.28 25.16
C THR A 186 20.63 -7.68 24.68
N SER A 187 20.24 -7.82 23.41
CA SER A 187 19.88 -9.09 22.81
C SER A 187 21.13 -9.86 22.39
N ASN A 188 21.17 -11.16 22.68
CA ASN A 188 22.25 -12.04 22.22
C ASN A 188 22.21 -12.27 20.70
N THR A 189 21.03 -12.09 20.10
CA THR A 189 20.83 -12.15 18.65
C THR A 189 20.71 -10.73 18.13
N THR A 190 21.39 -10.41 17.04
CA THR A 190 21.27 -9.11 16.39
C THR A 190 19.80 -8.82 16.09
N THR A 191 19.21 -7.88 16.83
CA THR A 191 17.77 -7.61 16.81
C THR A 191 17.54 -6.15 16.46
N VAL A 192 16.89 -5.91 15.33
CA VAL A 192 16.71 -4.56 14.77
C VAL A 192 15.23 -4.21 14.62
N ALA A 193 14.93 -2.91 14.60
CA ALA A 193 13.62 -2.36 14.31
C ALA A 193 13.73 -1.02 13.56
N ILE A 194 12.66 -0.66 12.87
CA ILE A 194 12.42 0.68 12.35
C ILE A 194 11.27 1.28 13.15
N ILE A 195 11.53 2.40 13.81
CA ILE A 195 10.57 3.16 14.60
C ILE A 195 10.23 4.43 13.84
N HIS A 196 8.94 4.64 13.60
CA HIS A 196 8.39 5.86 13.01
C HIS A 196 7.40 6.49 14.02
N PRO A 197 7.88 7.36 14.94
CA PRO A 197 7.01 8.04 15.87
C PRO A 197 5.98 8.89 15.12
N GLN A 198 4.72 8.85 15.56
CA GLN A 198 3.61 9.59 14.93
C GLN A 198 3.74 11.12 15.04
N VAL A 199 4.56 11.61 15.97
CA VAL A 199 4.71 13.04 16.24
C VAL A 199 6.19 13.38 16.19
N SER A 200 6.57 14.21 15.22
CA SER A 200 7.96 14.64 15.07
C SER A 200 8.35 15.71 16.09
N LYS A 201 9.60 15.65 16.56
CA LYS A 201 10.22 16.62 17.48
C LYS A 201 11.26 17.47 16.74
N ILE A 202 11.47 18.73 17.14
CA ILE A 202 12.46 19.61 16.47
C ILE A 202 13.84 18.97 16.48
N ASN A 203 14.27 18.47 17.64
CA ASN A 203 15.61 17.89 17.82
C ASN A 203 15.61 16.36 17.62
N GLY A 204 14.55 15.79 17.05
CA GLY A 204 14.36 14.35 17.00
C GLY A 204 14.12 13.72 18.38
N TYR A 205 14.15 12.39 18.40
CA TYR A 205 14.09 11.56 19.58
C TYR A 205 15.48 11.05 19.94
N THR A 206 15.83 11.14 21.22
CA THR A 206 16.99 10.43 21.78
C THR A 206 16.67 8.94 22.00
N ASP A 207 17.68 8.07 22.12
CA ASP A 207 17.50 6.64 22.46
C ASP A 207 16.62 6.43 23.69
N LYS A 208 16.82 7.22 24.74
CA LYS A 208 16.03 7.17 25.98
C LYS A 208 14.55 7.45 25.70
N GLU A 209 14.27 8.41 24.82
CA GLU A 209 12.91 8.74 24.42
C GLU A 209 12.30 7.71 23.47
N LEU A 210 13.09 7.11 22.58
CA LEU A 210 12.66 6.00 21.72
C LEU A 210 12.28 4.76 22.56
N ASN A 211 13.08 4.42 23.57
CA ASN A 211 12.75 3.36 24.53
C ASN A 211 11.44 3.66 25.28
N LYS A 212 11.27 4.90 25.75
CA LYS A 212 10.02 5.34 26.40
C LYS A 212 8.82 5.28 25.44
N TYR A 213 8.99 5.74 24.20
CA TYR A 213 7.96 5.69 23.17
C TYR A 213 7.55 4.23 22.89
N SER A 214 8.54 3.34 22.73
CA SER A 214 8.33 1.93 22.40
C SER A 214 7.51 1.18 23.45
N LYS A 215 7.54 1.62 24.71
CA LYS A 215 6.73 1.08 25.83
C LYS A 215 5.39 1.81 26.04
N SER A 216 5.07 2.82 25.23
CA SER A 216 3.90 3.68 25.42
C SER A 216 2.61 3.11 24.82
N ALA A 217 1.47 3.62 25.26
CA ALA A 217 0.16 3.33 24.66
C ALA A 217 0.08 3.72 23.17
N THR A 218 0.84 4.73 22.75
CA THR A 218 0.95 5.11 21.33
C THR A 218 1.63 4.02 20.53
N ALA A 219 2.74 3.46 21.01
CA ALA A 219 3.42 2.34 20.33
C ALA A 219 2.54 1.09 20.33
N LYS A 220 1.78 0.81 21.39
CA LYS A 220 0.80 -0.29 21.40
C LYS A 220 -0.21 -0.21 20.24
N THR A 221 -0.53 1.00 19.80
CA THR A 221 -1.49 1.25 18.71
C THR A 221 -0.83 1.30 17.34
N HIS A 222 0.31 2.01 17.21
CA HIS A 222 0.92 2.34 15.91
C HIS A 222 2.18 1.56 15.58
N ALA A 223 2.80 0.91 16.56
CA ALA A 223 4.04 0.14 16.43
C ALA A 223 3.93 -1.14 17.29
N ILE A 224 2.82 -1.87 17.13
CA ILE A 224 2.42 -2.96 18.04
C ILE A 224 3.50 -4.03 18.20
N SER A 225 4.22 -4.41 17.14
CA SER A 225 5.29 -5.40 17.22
C SER A 225 6.47 -4.92 18.08
N VAL A 226 6.83 -3.63 17.98
CA VAL A 226 7.86 -3.02 18.82
C VAL A 226 7.39 -2.97 20.28
N TYR A 227 6.13 -2.57 20.51
CA TYR A 227 5.56 -2.57 21.86
C TYR A 227 5.56 -3.97 22.49
N ASN A 228 5.07 -4.98 21.76
CA ASN A 228 5.05 -6.37 22.21
C ASN A 228 6.46 -6.90 22.49
N TYR A 229 7.44 -6.55 21.65
CA TYR A 229 8.84 -6.90 21.87
C TYR A 229 9.37 -6.33 23.19
N MET A 230 9.16 -5.03 23.46
CA MET A 230 9.60 -4.41 24.71
C MET A 230 8.86 -4.95 25.93
N GLU A 231 7.61 -5.39 25.76
CA GLU A 231 6.83 -6.01 26.82
C GLU A 231 7.34 -7.40 27.19
N LEU A 232 7.77 -8.20 26.21
CA LEU A 232 8.34 -9.53 26.44
C LEU A 232 9.80 -9.45 26.92
N ASN A 233 10.56 -8.47 26.43
CA ASN A 233 11.98 -8.28 26.74
C ASN A 233 12.16 -7.05 27.63
N LYS A 234 11.84 -7.18 28.92
CA LYS A 234 11.83 -6.03 29.85
C LYS A 234 13.18 -5.30 29.98
N LYS A 235 14.28 -6.00 29.70
CA LYS A 235 15.65 -5.48 29.74
C LYS A 235 16.13 -4.88 28.40
N ALA A 236 15.34 -4.98 27.34
CA ALA A 236 15.69 -4.43 26.02
C ALA A 236 16.08 -2.95 26.11
N ASP A 237 17.19 -2.59 25.45
CA ASP A 237 17.65 -1.21 25.27
C ASP A 237 17.84 -0.94 23.77
N LEU A 238 16.91 -0.19 23.19
CA LEU A 238 16.96 0.17 21.77
C LEU A 238 17.89 1.37 21.55
N ARG A 239 18.90 1.19 20.70
CA ARG A 239 19.85 2.22 20.29
C ARG A 239 19.73 2.53 18.82
N SER A 240 19.57 3.80 18.48
CA SER A 240 19.55 4.23 17.07
C SER A 240 20.95 4.16 16.48
N PHE A 241 21.10 3.43 15.37
CA PHE A 241 22.31 3.43 14.56
C PHE A 241 22.15 4.28 13.29
N GLN A 242 20.91 4.57 12.89
CA GLN A 242 20.61 5.51 11.81
C GLN A 242 19.29 6.26 12.07
N ASN A 243 19.26 7.52 11.66
CA ASN A 243 18.08 8.38 11.69
C ASN A 243 17.90 9.05 10.32
N LEU A 244 16.68 8.99 9.79
CA LEU A 244 16.27 9.65 8.56
C LEU A 244 15.17 10.66 8.90
N ASN A 245 15.38 11.93 8.54
CA ASN A 245 14.42 13.00 8.78
C ASN A 245 13.91 13.54 7.44
N TYR A 246 12.60 13.46 7.25
CA TYR A 246 11.93 13.94 6.05
C TYR A 246 11.16 15.21 6.39
N SER A 247 11.43 16.30 5.66
CA SER A 247 10.59 17.49 5.75
C SER A 247 9.21 17.22 5.17
N THR A 248 8.24 18.09 5.47
CA THR A 248 6.91 18.00 4.85
C THR A 248 7.02 18.09 3.32
N GLU A 249 7.86 19.00 2.81
CA GLU A 249 8.08 19.20 1.37
C GLU A 249 8.65 17.93 0.72
N SER A 250 9.63 17.28 1.36
CA SER A 250 10.20 16.02 0.87
C SER A 250 9.15 14.90 0.80
N LEU A 251 8.32 14.76 1.84
CA LEU A 251 7.26 13.74 1.85
C LEU A 251 6.23 13.97 0.75
N LEU A 252 5.80 15.23 0.58
CA LEU A 252 4.86 15.62 -0.49
C LEU A 252 5.45 15.45 -1.89
N ALA A 253 6.77 15.62 -2.04
CA ALA A 253 7.50 15.33 -3.27
C ALA A 253 7.72 13.82 -3.52
N GLY A 254 7.37 12.97 -2.54
CA GLY A 254 7.48 11.52 -2.67
C GLY A 254 8.81 10.91 -2.26
N GLU A 255 9.57 11.62 -1.42
CA GLU A 255 10.86 11.19 -0.91
C GLU A 255 10.78 10.30 0.34
N GLY A 256 9.61 9.74 0.67
CA GLY A 256 9.44 8.94 1.90
C GLY A 256 10.24 7.63 2.00
N ASN A 257 10.18 7.00 3.17
CA ASN A 257 11.04 5.87 3.58
C ASN A 257 10.48 4.46 3.33
N HIS A 258 9.32 4.29 2.70
CA HIS A 258 8.71 2.95 2.62
C HIS A 258 9.62 1.95 1.90
N HIS A 259 10.38 2.40 0.91
CA HIS A 259 11.39 1.59 0.23
C HIS A 259 12.46 1.04 1.20
N ASN A 260 13.00 1.83 2.12
CA ASN A 260 13.98 1.34 3.11
C ASN A 260 13.37 0.32 4.09
N LYS A 261 12.10 0.48 4.47
CA LYS A 261 11.42 -0.51 5.34
C LYS A 261 11.25 -1.86 4.63
N VAL A 262 10.91 -1.83 3.35
CA VAL A 262 10.85 -3.04 2.51
C VAL A 262 12.25 -3.62 2.32
N ALA A 263 13.25 -2.79 2.02
CA ALA A 263 14.64 -3.23 1.88
C ALA A 263 15.13 -3.94 3.14
N MET A 264 14.93 -3.34 4.32
CA MET A 264 15.30 -3.93 5.62
C MET A 264 14.71 -5.34 5.79
N SER A 265 13.41 -5.47 5.52
CA SER A 265 12.73 -6.76 5.60
C SER A 265 13.30 -7.77 4.60
N MET A 266 13.46 -7.39 3.33
CA MET A 266 13.99 -8.27 2.28
C MET A 266 15.43 -8.69 2.56
N MET A 267 16.30 -7.75 2.91
CA MET A 267 17.70 -8.01 3.26
C MET A 267 17.81 -8.93 4.47
N THR A 268 16.96 -8.76 5.50
CA THR A 268 16.92 -9.66 6.66
C THR A 268 16.55 -11.08 6.26
N MET A 269 15.46 -11.25 5.51
CA MET A 269 15.01 -12.58 5.06
C MET A 269 16.06 -13.26 4.17
N MET A 270 16.69 -12.50 3.25
CA MET A 270 17.74 -13.03 2.37
C MET A 270 19.00 -13.42 3.16
N HIS A 271 19.53 -12.54 4.00
CA HIS A 271 20.68 -12.82 4.86
C HIS A 271 20.47 -14.08 5.71
N ASN A 272 19.32 -14.17 6.38
CA ASN A 272 18.99 -15.31 7.23
C ASN A 272 18.87 -16.63 6.46
N SER A 273 18.72 -16.59 5.13
CA SER A 273 18.64 -17.76 4.25
C SER A 273 20.00 -18.36 3.91
N VAL A 274 21.10 -17.62 4.09
CA VAL A 274 22.45 -18.09 3.79
C VAL A 274 23.38 -18.12 4.99
N CYS A 275 23.03 -17.44 6.09
CA CYS A 275 23.86 -17.40 7.29
C CYS A 275 23.61 -18.57 8.25
N HIS A 276 24.57 -18.81 9.15
CA HIS A 276 24.40 -19.72 10.28
C HIS A 276 23.31 -19.20 11.24
N VAL A 277 22.72 -20.10 12.04
CA VAL A 277 21.56 -19.78 12.89
C VAL A 277 21.91 -18.71 13.93
N GLU A 278 23.11 -18.77 14.49
CA GLU A 278 23.69 -17.83 15.44
C GLU A 278 23.91 -16.42 14.85
N ASP A 279 24.06 -16.31 13.53
CA ASP A 279 24.26 -15.05 12.82
C ASP A 279 22.98 -14.44 12.25
N ARG A 280 21.84 -15.09 12.50
CA ARG A 280 20.54 -14.60 12.03
C ARG A 280 20.19 -13.28 12.69
N VAL A 281 19.51 -12.46 11.91
CA VAL A 281 19.03 -11.15 12.32
C VAL A 281 17.54 -11.25 12.60
N LYS A 282 17.11 -10.71 13.73
CA LYS A 282 15.69 -10.57 14.06
C LYS A 282 15.21 -9.18 13.70
N PHE A 283 14.18 -9.06 12.87
CA PHE A 283 13.57 -7.78 12.54
C PHE A 283 12.18 -7.67 13.17
N ILE A 284 12.08 -6.81 14.20
CA ILE A 284 10.90 -6.72 15.07
C ILE A 284 9.64 -6.27 14.30
N ASN A 285 9.78 -5.49 13.23
CA ASN A 285 8.62 -5.03 12.47
C ASN A 285 8.03 -6.18 11.63
N GLN A 286 6.92 -6.75 12.11
CA GLN A 286 6.25 -7.87 11.42
C GLN A 286 5.43 -7.40 10.23
N GLU A 287 4.62 -6.34 10.35
CA GLU A 287 3.81 -5.86 9.23
C GLU A 287 4.58 -4.79 8.41
N ILE A 288 4.86 -5.11 7.15
CA ILE A 288 5.56 -4.25 6.20
C ILE A 288 4.54 -3.68 5.24
N ILE A 289 4.39 -2.36 5.24
CA ILE A 289 3.48 -1.61 4.37
C ILE A 289 4.32 -0.91 3.32
N PHE A 290 3.96 -1.03 2.05
CA PHE A 290 4.78 -0.57 0.93
C PHE A 290 4.03 0.16 -0.19
N ARG A 291 2.68 0.14 -0.22
CA ARG A 291 1.88 0.91 -1.19
C ARG A 291 0.67 1.57 -0.51
N ASN A 292 0.37 2.82 -0.87
CA ASN A 292 -0.90 3.52 -0.57
C ASN A 292 -1.35 3.66 0.90
N SER A 293 -0.46 3.64 1.90
CA SER A 293 -0.83 4.27 3.19
C SER A 293 -0.94 5.79 3.02
N ASP A 294 -0.06 6.38 2.19
CA ASP A 294 0.04 7.83 2.03
C ASP A 294 0.18 8.30 0.58
N GLY A 295 0.23 7.43 -0.43
CA GLY A 295 0.10 7.84 -1.84
C GLY A 295 1.26 8.63 -2.48
N PHE A 296 2.33 8.96 -1.76
CA PHE A 296 3.33 9.90 -2.29
C PHE A 296 4.63 9.31 -2.84
N GLN A 297 5.06 8.08 -2.52
CA GLN A 297 6.46 7.73 -2.81
C GLN A 297 6.75 7.56 -4.31
N LYS A 298 7.50 8.53 -4.86
CA LYS A 298 8.00 8.53 -6.23
C LYS A 298 9.17 7.57 -6.37
N ASP A 299 9.30 6.95 -7.54
CA ASP A 299 10.45 6.11 -7.92
C ASP A 299 10.70 4.97 -6.91
N PHE A 300 9.62 4.46 -6.26
CA PHE A 300 9.70 3.50 -5.16
C PHE A 300 10.56 2.28 -5.50
N PHE A 301 10.32 1.64 -6.65
CA PHE A 301 11.04 0.43 -7.06
C PHE A 301 12.50 0.72 -7.39
N GLU A 302 12.79 1.88 -7.99
CA GLU A 302 14.15 2.31 -8.28
C GLU A 302 14.93 2.56 -6.98
N LYS A 303 14.32 3.26 -6.01
CA LYS A 303 14.93 3.49 -4.70
C LYS A 303 15.13 2.19 -3.93
N LEU A 304 14.15 1.28 -3.94
CA LEU A 304 14.28 -0.05 -3.33
C LEU A 304 15.46 -0.82 -3.93
N ARG A 305 15.56 -0.86 -5.27
CA ARG A 305 16.66 -1.49 -5.99
C ARG A 305 18.01 -0.88 -5.60
N LYS A 306 18.12 0.45 -5.59
CA LYS A 306 19.33 1.16 -5.19
C LYS A 306 19.76 0.81 -3.77
N VAL A 307 18.84 0.69 -2.81
CA VAL A 307 19.19 0.27 -1.43
C VAL A 307 19.75 -1.15 -1.43
N LEU A 308 19.13 -2.09 -2.14
CA LEU A 308 19.63 -3.47 -2.24
C LEU A 308 21.02 -3.52 -2.87
N GLU A 309 21.23 -2.80 -3.98
CA GLU A 309 22.52 -2.70 -4.68
C GLU A 309 23.62 -2.03 -3.82
N LEU A 310 23.28 -0.99 -3.06
CA LEU A 310 24.20 -0.34 -2.09
C LEU A 310 24.71 -1.31 -1.02
N ASN A 311 23.89 -2.32 -0.69
CA ASN A 311 24.23 -3.38 0.24
C ASN A 311 24.76 -4.63 -0.46
N LYS A 312 25.06 -4.56 -1.76
CA LYS A 312 25.62 -5.65 -2.59
C LYS A 312 24.70 -6.86 -2.79
N PHE A 313 23.39 -6.71 -2.58
CA PHE A 313 22.42 -7.71 -3.03
C PHE A 313 22.24 -7.56 -4.54
N ILE A 314 22.58 -8.60 -5.29
CA ILE A 314 22.48 -8.59 -6.75
C ILE A 314 21.41 -9.59 -7.16
N PHE A 315 20.50 -9.19 -8.03
CA PHE A 315 19.45 -10.07 -8.53
C PHE A 315 19.29 -9.89 -10.04
N LYS A 316 19.06 -10.99 -10.75
CA LYS A 316 18.93 -11.00 -12.21
C LYS A 316 18.04 -12.13 -12.69
N ILE A 317 17.47 -11.96 -13.87
CA ILE A 317 16.80 -13.05 -14.59
C ILE A 317 17.86 -13.91 -15.27
N THR A 318 17.76 -15.24 -15.12
CA THR A 318 18.72 -16.17 -15.73
C THR A 318 18.45 -16.45 -17.21
N GLY A 319 17.22 -16.17 -17.67
CA GLY A 319 16.72 -16.51 -19.01
C GLY A 319 16.12 -17.92 -19.11
N GLU A 320 16.24 -18.74 -18.06
CA GLU A 320 15.56 -20.03 -17.99
C GLU A 320 14.04 -19.82 -17.89
N LYS A 321 13.29 -20.51 -18.76
CA LYS A 321 11.83 -20.40 -18.82
C LYS A 321 11.16 -21.41 -17.90
N LYS A 322 10.13 -20.94 -17.20
CA LYS A 322 9.23 -21.75 -16.36
C LYS A 322 7.79 -21.67 -16.87
N SER A 323 6.99 -22.68 -16.52
CA SER A 323 5.56 -22.66 -16.85
C SER A 323 4.81 -21.68 -15.95
N THR A 324 3.94 -20.87 -16.55
CA THR A 324 3.01 -19.98 -15.83
C THR A 324 1.60 -20.58 -15.71
N THR A 325 1.40 -21.76 -16.29
CA THR A 325 0.11 -22.47 -16.31
C THR A 325 0.11 -23.73 -15.47
N ILE A 326 1.27 -24.37 -15.32
CA ILE A 326 1.47 -25.59 -14.52
C ILE A 326 2.14 -25.20 -13.21
N LEU A 327 1.49 -25.51 -12.10
CA LEU A 327 2.01 -25.24 -10.76
C LEU A 327 3.16 -26.22 -10.44
N PRO A 328 4.32 -25.75 -9.95
CA PRO A 328 5.40 -26.61 -9.49
C PRO A 328 4.94 -27.62 -8.43
N GLN A 329 5.45 -28.85 -8.47
CA GLN A 329 5.00 -29.94 -7.61
C GLN A 329 5.16 -29.64 -6.11
N SER A 330 6.18 -28.88 -5.73
CA SER A 330 6.43 -28.37 -4.38
C SER A 330 5.34 -27.43 -3.86
N LEU A 331 4.64 -26.75 -4.77
CA LEU A 331 3.55 -25.82 -4.49
C LEU A 331 2.18 -26.50 -4.61
N VAL A 332 2.09 -27.57 -5.39
CA VAL A 332 0.87 -28.37 -5.55
C VAL A 332 0.52 -29.01 -4.20
N PRO A 333 -0.66 -28.70 -3.63
CA PRO A 333 -1.10 -29.40 -2.43
C PRO A 333 -1.46 -30.85 -2.79
N THR A 334 -0.74 -31.81 -2.20
CA THR A 334 -0.99 -33.25 -2.38
C THR A 334 -2.42 -33.63 -1.97
N VAL A 335 -2.97 -32.91 -0.99
CA VAL A 335 -4.37 -32.98 -0.58
C VAL A 335 -4.90 -31.56 -0.44
N SER A 336 -6.05 -31.29 -1.06
CA SER A 336 -6.70 -29.98 -1.05
C SER A 336 -7.85 -29.97 -0.06
N TYR A 337 -7.73 -29.14 0.97
CA TYR A 337 -8.74 -28.88 2.00
C TYR A 337 -9.42 -27.53 1.73
N PRO A 338 -10.63 -27.50 1.12
CA PRO A 338 -11.21 -26.26 0.57
C PRO A 338 -11.38 -25.10 1.56
N LYS A 339 -11.48 -25.40 2.86
CA LYS A 339 -11.78 -24.44 3.93
C LYS A 339 -10.64 -24.23 4.92
N LEU A 340 -9.51 -24.90 4.74
CA LEU A 340 -8.32 -24.69 5.56
C LEU A 340 -7.43 -23.60 4.96
N PRO A 341 -6.47 -23.08 5.73
CA PRO A 341 -5.58 -22.04 5.25
C PRO A 341 -4.89 -22.42 3.94
N SER A 342 -4.83 -21.47 3.02
CA SER A 342 -4.18 -21.62 1.72
C SER A 342 -3.79 -20.26 1.17
N SER A 343 -2.75 -20.22 0.33
CA SER A 343 -2.43 -19.04 -0.46
C SER A 343 -2.96 -19.19 -1.88
N TYR A 344 -3.24 -18.05 -2.48
CA TYR A 344 -3.78 -17.97 -3.83
C TYR A 344 -3.14 -16.81 -4.58
N LEU A 345 -3.21 -16.90 -5.90
CA LEU A 345 -2.74 -15.90 -6.83
C LEU A 345 -3.90 -15.52 -7.75
N ALA A 346 -4.06 -14.23 -8.00
CA ALA A 346 -4.82 -13.71 -9.11
C ALA A 346 -3.85 -13.02 -10.07
N ARG A 347 -3.94 -13.35 -11.36
CA ARG A 347 -3.13 -12.76 -12.41
C ARG A 347 -4.01 -12.46 -13.61
N ASP A 348 -4.04 -11.20 -14.03
CA ASP A 348 -4.70 -10.78 -15.24
C ASP A 348 -3.66 -10.57 -16.34
N ASN A 349 -3.77 -11.41 -17.35
CA ASN A 349 -2.85 -11.45 -18.49
C ASN A 349 -3.04 -10.30 -19.47
N ASN A 350 -4.17 -9.58 -19.38
CA ASN A 350 -4.51 -8.48 -20.30
C ASN A 350 -4.16 -7.10 -19.73
N THR A 351 -4.01 -7.00 -18.41
CA THR A 351 -3.72 -5.73 -17.73
C THR A 351 -2.38 -5.72 -17.02
N GLY A 352 -1.77 -6.90 -16.80
CA GLY A 352 -0.57 -7.05 -15.98
C GLY A 352 -0.84 -6.99 -14.48
N GLU A 353 -2.11 -6.91 -14.06
CA GLU A 353 -2.48 -6.90 -12.65
C GLU A 353 -2.18 -8.24 -11.96
N ILE A 354 -1.55 -8.16 -10.78
CA ILE A 354 -1.21 -9.33 -9.99
C ILE A 354 -1.50 -9.13 -8.50
N TYR A 355 -2.03 -10.18 -7.88
CA TYR A 355 -2.39 -10.21 -6.47
C TYR A 355 -2.07 -11.57 -5.86
N SER A 356 -1.16 -11.60 -4.89
CA SER A 356 -0.97 -12.75 -3.99
C SER A 356 -1.82 -12.54 -2.74
N GLY A 357 -2.47 -13.59 -2.24
CA GLY A 357 -3.35 -13.46 -1.09
C GLY A 357 -3.43 -14.72 -0.24
N LEU A 358 -3.77 -14.51 1.02
CA LEU A 358 -4.05 -15.58 1.98
C LEU A 358 -5.55 -15.74 2.22
N ARG A 359 -6.00 -16.99 2.23
CA ARG A 359 -7.32 -17.39 2.73
C ARG A 359 -7.13 -18.24 3.97
N TYR A 360 -7.74 -17.84 5.07
CA TYR A 360 -7.78 -18.61 6.33
C TYR A 360 -9.15 -18.60 7.02
N GLY A 361 -10.08 -17.75 6.57
CA GLY A 361 -11.45 -17.71 7.08
C GLY A 361 -12.24 -18.95 6.68
N MET A 362 -12.94 -19.55 7.65
CA MET A 362 -13.66 -20.82 7.47
C MET A 362 -15.14 -20.66 7.11
N GLU A 363 -15.63 -19.44 7.01
CA GLU A 363 -16.99 -19.18 6.54
C GLU A 363 -17.19 -19.72 5.10
N ARG A 364 -18.44 -20.02 4.75
CA ARG A 364 -18.78 -20.48 3.40
C ARG A 364 -18.63 -19.34 2.39
N GLY A 365 -17.75 -19.52 1.42
CA GLY A 365 -17.62 -18.62 0.28
C GLY A 365 -17.36 -19.38 -1.02
N ARG A 366 -18.01 -18.97 -2.12
CA ARG A 366 -17.74 -19.52 -3.48
C ARG A 366 -16.39 -19.05 -4.02
N GLY A 367 -15.51 -19.93 -4.47
CA GLY A 367 -14.20 -19.58 -5.07
C GLY A 367 -13.02 -19.64 -4.10
N VAL A 368 -11.83 -19.31 -4.59
CA VAL A 368 -10.55 -19.50 -3.88
C VAL A 368 -10.17 -18.33 -2.97
N ALA A 369 -10.49 -17.10 -3.36
CA ALA A 369 -10.12 -15.88 -2.63
C ALA A 369 -10.70 -15.80 -1.20
N SER A 370 -10.06 -14.97 -0.37
CA SER A 370 -10.57 -14.62 0.96
C SER A 370 -11.94 -13.93 0.90
N ILE A 371 -12.80 -14.22 1.88
CA ILE A 371 -14.18 -13.69 1.95
C ILE A 371 -14.21 -12.18 2.19
N GLY A 372 -13.16 -11.64 2.84
CA GLY A 372 -13.02 -10.19 3.04
C GLY A 372 -13.11 -9.40 1.73
N HIS A 373 -12.61 -9.95 0.62
CA HIS A 373 -12.68 -9.32 -0.69
C HIS A 373 -14.10 -9.20 -1.25
N LYS A 374 -15.03 -10.06 -0.81
CA LYS A 374 -16.43 -10.02 -1.25
C LYS A 374 -17.28 -9.09 -0.41
N ARG A 375 -16.96 -8.97 0.89
CA ARG A 375 -17.71 -8.12 1.82
C ARG A 375 -17.36 -6.64 1.63
N SER A 376 -16.12 -6.34 1.29
CA SER A 376 -15.66 -4.99 1.03
C SER A 376 -16.07 -4.52 -0.37
N LYS A 377 -16.67 -3.33 -0.49
CA LYS A 377 -17.16 -2.78 -1.77
C LYS A 377 -16.06 -2.61 -2.84
N LYS A 378 -14.79 -2.45 -2.43
CA LYS A 378 -13.64 -2.34 -3.32
C LYS A 378 -12.39 -2.88 -2.64
N THR A 379 -11.79 -3.90 -3.23
CA THR A 379 -10.49 -4.47 -2.87
C THR A 379 -9.62 -4.71 -4.12
N GLY A 380 -8.36 -5.08 -3.93
CA GLY A 380 -7.46 -5.43 -5.03
C GLY A 380 -7.95 -6.57 -5.94
N LEU A 381 -8.95 -7.36 -5.54
CA LEU A 381 -9.51 -8.43 -6.36
C LEU A 381 -10.81 -8.07 -7.09
N THR A 382 -11.32 -6.84 -6.94
CA THR A 382 -12.67 -6.47 -7.43
C THR A 382 -12.77 -6.53 -8.96
N GLY A 383 -11.67 -6.24 -9.67
CA GLY A 383 -11.61 -6.24 -11.13
C GLY A 383 -11.26 -7.59 -11.76
N PHE A 384 -10.81 -8.58 -10.98
CA PHE A 384 -10.37 -9.86 -11.53
C PHE A 384 -11.53 -10.76 -11.90
N ASP A 385 -11.39 -11.46 -13.02
CA ASP A 385 -12.19 -12.65 -13.27
C ASP A 385 -11.86 -13.70 -12.18
N LYS A 386 -12.90 -14.29 -11.58
CA LYS A 386 -12.78 -15.34 -10.57
C LYS A 386 -12.06 -16.57 -11.11
N SER A 387 -12.12 -16.83 -12.42
CA SER A 387 -11.39 -17.94 -13.06
C SER A 387 -9.87 -17.75 -13.02
N GLN A 388 -9.40 -16.50 -12.95
CA GLN A 388 -7.99 -16.14 -12.85
C GLN A 388 -7.44 -16.25 -11.42
N ILE A 389 -8.32 -16.46 -10.43
CA ILE A 389 -7.94 -16.62 -9.01
C ILE A 389 -7.70 -18.10 -8.72
N LYS A 390 -6.44 -18.50 -8.64
CA LYS A 390 -6.01 -19.88 -8.44
C LYS A 390 -5.37 -20.09 -7.08
N ARG A 391 -5.68 -21.22 -6.44
CA ARG A 391 -4.95 -21.65 -5.25
C ARG A 391 -3.57 -22.09 -5.71
N ILE A 392 -2.53 -21.56 -5.08
CA ILE A 392 -1.15 -21.89 -5.44
C ILE A 392 -0.44 -22.70 -4.37
N TYR A 393 -0.95 -22.73 -3.13
CA TYR A 393 -0.36 -23.54 -2.09
C TYR A 393 -1.35 -23.82 -0.96
N GLN A 394 -1.22 -25.00 -0.36
CA GLN A 394 -1.83 -25.34 0.92
C GLN A 394 -0.95 -26.37 1.61
N PHE A 395 -0.54 -26.08 2.84
CA PHE A 395 0.28 -26.98 3.62
C PHE A 395 -0.48 -28.28 3.91
N ALA A 396 0.05 -29.41 3.47
CA ALA A 396 -0.54 -30.73 3.71
C ALA A 396 -0.16 -31.21 5.13
N HIS A 397 -0.76 -30.59 6.14
CA HIS A 397 -0.49 -30.97 7.53
C HIS A 397 -0.91 -32.44 7.77
N PRO A 398 -0.05 -33.31 8.36
CA PRO A 398 -0.32 -34.75 8.49
C PRO A 398 -1.61 -35.08 9.26
N ARG A 399 -2.02 -34.17 10.16
CA ARG A 399 -3.22 -34.27 10.99
C ARG A 399 -4.37 -33.37 10.52
N ALA A 400 -4.34 -32.86 9.28
CA ALA A 400 -5.38 -31.93 8.80
C ALA A 400 -6.79 -32.56 8.77
N ASP A 401 -6.86 -33.88 8.67
CA ASP A 401 -8.06 -34.70 8.77
C ASP A 401 -8.72 -34.67 10.16
N LEU A 402 -7.97 -34.33 11.21
CA LEU A 402 -8.52 -34.14 12.56
C LEU A 402 -9.40 -32.90 12.68
N ILE A 403 -9.29 -31.95 11.75
CA ILE A 403 -10.15 -30.76 11.72
C ILE A 403 -11.52 -31.16 11.17
N LYS A 404 -12.45 -31.45 12.09
CA LYS A 404 -13.80 -31.94 11.76
C LYS A 404 -14.80 -30.79 11.58
N ASP A 405 -14.69 -29.73 12.38
CA ASP A 405 -15.46 -28.51 12.16
C ASP A 405 -14.80 -27.72 11.03
N ASN A 406 -15.59 -27.30 10.04
CA ASN A 406 -15.09 -26.55 8.90
C ASN A 406 -15.92 -25.29 8.65
N ASN A 407 -16.64 -24.82 9.68
CA ASN A 407 -17.52 -23.66 9.58
C ASN A 407 -17.16 -22.54 10.57
N SER A 408 -16.47 -22.83 11.68
CA SER A 408 -16.05 -21.78 12.62
C SER A 408 -14.78 -22.09 13.41
N TYR A 409 -13.83 -21.14 13.41
CA TYR A 409 -12.56 -21.24 14.15
C TYR A 409 -12.76 -21.21 15.66
N THR A 410 -13.80 -20.53 16.13
CA THR A 410 -14.12 -20.43 17.55
C THR A 410 -14.51 -21.78 18.17
N ARG A 411 -15.00 -22.72 17.35
CA ARG A 411 -15.45 -24.05 17.78
C ARG A 411 -14.35 -25.09 17.80
N PHE A 412 -13.17 -24.75 17.33
CA PHE A 412 -12.04 -25.66 17.31
C PHE A 412 -11.57 -25.97 18.72
N SER A 413 -11.27 -27.24 18.95
CA SER A 413 -10.42 -27.68 20.05
C SER A 413 -9.05 -27.00 20.00
N VAL A 414 -8.28 -27.09 21.09
CA VAL A 414 -6.92 -26.53 21.15
C VAL A 414 -6.04 -27.15 20.06
N ASP A 415 -6.12 -28.47 19.89
CA ASP A 415 -5.37 -29.20 18.87
C ASP A 415 -5.72 -28.76 17.45
N GLU A 416 -7.02 -28.63 17.13
CA GLU A 416 -7.47 -28.15 15.81
C GLU A 416 -7.00 -26.72 15.54
N LYS A 417 -6.97 -25.85 16.56
CA LYS A 417 -6.44 -24.48 16.45
C LYS A 417 -4.94 -24.49 16.14
N ASN A 418 -4.17 -25.34 16.82
CA ASN A 418 -2.74 -25.46 16.58
C ASN A 418 -2.46 -25.90 15.14
N ILE A 419 -3.15 -26.95 14.67
CA ILE A 419 -3.03 -27.43 13.28
C ILE A 419 -3.39 -26.33 12.28
N HIS A 420 -4.49 -25.61 12.51
CA HIS A 420 -4.92 -24.51 11.65
C HIS A 420 -3.90 -23.38 11.61
N GLU A 421 -3.36 -22.97 12.76
CA GLU A 421 -2.35 -21.91 12.83
C GLU A 421 -1.04 -22.33 12.17
N GLU A 422 -0.60 -23.59 12.31
CA GLU A 422 0.57 -24.10 11.58
C GLU A 422 0.37 -24.03 10.05
N MET A 423 -0.78 -24.48 9.55
CA MET A 423 -1.11 -24.36 8.13
C MET A 423 -1.18 -22.90 7.67
N LYS A 424 -1.73 -22.02 8.51
CA LYS A 424 -1.84 -20.58 8.23
C LYS A 424 -0.46 -19.93 8.14
N ILE A 425 0.46 -20.25 9.06
CA ILE A 425 1.84 -19.75 9.03
C ILE A 425 2.51 -20.14 7.70
N GLN A 426 2.42 -21.40 7.30
CA GLN A 426 3.03 -21.87 6.04
C GLN A 426 2.40 -21.21 4.81
N ALA A 427 1.07 -21.11 4.76
CA ALA A 427 0.38 -20.41 3.67
C ALA A 427 0.75 -18.92 3.60
N HIS A 428 0.92 -18.27 4.76
CA HIS A 428 1.33 -16.86 4.84
C HIS A 428 2.76 -16.67 4.30
N ARG A 429 3.67 -17.60 4.57
CA ARG A 429 5.04 -17.57 4.00
C ARG A 429 5.00 -17.54 2.47
N ILE A 430 4.18 -18.39 1.85
CA ILE A 430 4.03 -18.40 0.38
C ILE A 430 3.38 -17.12 -0.15
N GLU A 431 2.39 -16.55 0.56
CA GLU A 431 1.83 -15.22 0.21
C GLU A 431 2.93 -14.16 0.19
N THR A 432 3.74 -14.08 1.25
CA THR A 432 4.87 -13.14 1.35
C THR A 432 5.91 -13.40 0.26
N LEU A 433 6.24 -14.66 -0.07
CA LEU A 433 7.13 -14.96 -1.20
C LEU A 433 6.55 -14.43 -2.52
N GLY A 434 5.25 -14.60 -2.77
CA GLY A 434 4.61 -14.02 -3.96
C GLY A 434 4.67 -12.50 -3.99
N HIS A 435 4.60 -11.84 -2.83
CA HIS A 435 4.81 -10.39 -2.73
C HIS A 435 6.25 -9.99 -3.05
N ILE A 436 7.24 -10.67 -2.47
CA ILE A 436 8.66 -10.46 -2.74
C ILE A 436 9.00 -10.72 -4.22
N SER A 437 8.48 -11.80 -4.80
CA SER A 437 8.61 -12.10 -6.23
C SER A 437 8.10 -10.96 -7.09
N SER A 438 6.99 -10.33 -6.71
CA SER A 438 6.44 -9.17 -7.41
C SER A 438 7.31 -7.93 -7.28
N LEU A 439 7.92 -7.70 -6.11
CA LEU A 439 8.89 -6.62 -5.93
C LEU A 439 10.12 -6.82 -6.82
N PHE A 440 10.67 -8.04 -6.88
CA PHE A 440 11.79 -8.36 -7.78
C PHE A 440 11.42 -8.17 -9.25
N ALA A 441 10.28 -8.70 -9.68
CA ALA A 441 9.84 -8.60 -11.06
C ALA A 441 9.67 -7.13 -11.51
N GLN A 442 9.13 -6.27 -10.65
CA GLN A 442 9.03 -4.82 -10.86
C GLN A 442 10.40 -4.15 -10.97
N MET A 443 11.31 -4.42 -10.03
CA MET A 443 12.67 -3.84 -10.04
C MET A 443 13.50 -4.29 -11.26
N LEU A 444 13.19 -5.47 -11.80
CA LEU A 444 13.82 -6.03 -13.00
C LEU A 444 13.12 -5.63 -14.30
N GLY A 445 12.03 -4.84 -14.23
CA GLY A 445 11.31 -4.38 -15.42
C GLY A 445 10.61 -5.50 -16.19
N LEU A 446 10.25 -6.60 -15.52
CA LEU A 446 9.49 -7.68 -16.16
C LEU A 446 8.09 -7.21 -16.56
N LYS A 447 7.59 -7.83 -17.64
CA LYS A 447 6.28 -7.57 -18.21
C LYS A 447 5.47 -8.85 -18.26
N ILE A 448 4.15 -8.74 -18.08
CA ILE A 448 3.19 -9.82 -18.31
C ILE A 448 2.55 -9.56 -19.68
N ASN A 449 2.84 -10.40 -20.67
CA ASN A 449 2.32 -10.25 -22.04
C ASN A 449 2.53 -8.84 -22.62
N GLY A 450 3.70 -8.23 -22.36
CA GLY A 450 4.02 -6.87 -22.82
C GLY A 450 3.49 -5.74 -21.91
N HIS A 451 2.57 -6.04 -20.99
CA HIS A 451 2.07 -5.08 -20.01
C HIS A 451 3.02 -4.96 -18.81
N ASP A 452 3.19 -3.75 -18.31
CA ASP A 452 3.89 -3.54 -17.05
C ASP A 452 3.14 -4.25 -15.92
N ILE A 453 3.88 -4.84 -14.99
CA ILE A 453 3.27 -5.50 -13.84
C ILE A 453 2.55 -4.43 -13.02
N ILE A 454 1.35 -4.73 -12.53
CA ILE A 454 0.61 -3.89 -11.59
C ILE A 454 0.39 -4.68 -10.30
N PHE A 455 1.27 -4.47 -9.33
CA PHE A 455 1.22 -5.21 -8.07
C PHE A 455 0.24 -4.60 -7.07
N LEU A 456 -0.89 -5.27 -6.83
CA LEU A 456 -2.04 -4.67 -6.13
C LEU A 456 -2.00 -4.81 -4.60
N CYS A 457 -1.08 -5.61 -4.04
CA CYS A 457 -0.95 -5.69 -2.60
C CYS A 457 -0.29 -4.42 -2.02
N GLN A 458 -0.62 -4.11 -0.77
CA GLN A 458 -0.16 -2.90 -0.07
C GLN A 458 0.71 -3.21 1.14
N LYS A 459 0.68 -4.45 1.64
CA LYS A 459 1.42 -4.89 2.81
C LYS A 459 1.70 -6.40 2.80
N TYR A 460 2.73 -6.83 3.51
CA TYR A 460 3.03 -8.24 3.74
C TYR A 460 3.54 -8.45 5.17
N GLN A 461 3.53 -9.69 5.67
CA GLN A 461 4.17 -10.01 6.94
C GLN A 461 5.61 -10.48 6.71
N HIS A 462 6.53 -9.86 7.44
CA HIS A 462 7.90 -10.30 7.60
C HIS A 462 7.98 -11.51 8.54
N PHE A 463 8.93 -12.38 8.28
CA PHE A 463 9.32 -13.48 9.16
C PHE A 463 10.84 -13.50 9.27
N ASP A 464 11.34 -13.77 10.48
CA ASP A 464 12.77 -13.79 10.78
C ASP A 464 13.47 -15.04 10.22
N ASP A 465 12.73 -16.09 9.85
CA ASP A 465 13.33 -17.32 9.36
C ASP A 465 13.91 -17.18 7.94
N SER A 466 14.90 -18.03 7.63
CA SER A 466 15.34 -18.29 6.25
C SER A 466 14.15 -18.62 5.36
N PHE A 467 14.10 -18.07 4.14
CA PHE A 467 13.23 -18.58 3.10
C PHE A 467 13.97 -19.61 2.24
N SER A 468 13.20 -20.53 1.65
CA SER A 468 13.74 -21.47 0.67
C SER A 468 13.89 -20.75 -0.68
N GLU A 469 15.12 -20.62 -1.17
CA GLU A 469 15.40 -20.09 -2.51
C GLU A 469 14.67 -20.90 -3.58
N VAL A 470 14.60 -22.22 -3.43
CA VAL A 470 13.86 -23.12 -4.32
C VAL A 470 12.38 -22.72 -4.38
N LEU A 471 11.71 -22.57 -3.22
CA LEU A 471 10.31 -22.16 -3.19
C LEU A 471 10.11 -20.75 -3.77
N LEU A 472 11.03 -19.81 -3.50
CA LEU A 472 10.97 -18.47 -4.08
C LEU A 472 11.06 -18.54 -5.61
N ASN A 473 11.98 -19.32 -6.15
CA ASN A 473 12.16 -19.50 -7.60
C ASN A 473 10.97 -20.21 -8.25
N GLU A 474 10.34 -21.15 -7.56
CA GLU A 474 9.14 -21.83 -8.04
C GLU A 474 7.92 -20.88 -8.05
N VAL A 475 7.74 -20.07 -7.00
CA VAL A 475 6.70 -19.04 -6.96
C VAL A 475 6.96 -17.99 -8.05
N PHE A 476 8.20 -17.49 -8.16
CA PHE A 476 8.60 -16.51 -9.17
C PHE A 476 8.39 -17.05 -10.59
N GLY A 477 8.86 -18.27 -10.85
CA GLY A 477 8.72 -18.92 -12.14
C GLY A 477 7.28 -19.21 -12.53
N TYR A 478 6.44 -19.62 -11.58
CA TYR A 478 5.01 -19.77 -11.83
C TYR A 478 4.34 -18.41 -12.12
N MET A 479 4.74 -17.35 -11.43
CA MET A 479 4.15 -16.02 -11.61
C MET A 479 4.57 -15.35 -12.91
N TYR A 480 5.84 -15.49 -13.32
CA TYR A 480 6.44 -14.67 -14.38
C TYR A 480 7.06 -15.47 -15.54
N GLY A 481 7.18 -16.78 -15.42
CA GLY A 481 7.70 -17.64 -16.48
C GLY A 481 9.22 -17.60 -16.63
N GLU A 482 9.93 -17.05 -15.63
CA GLU A 482 11.38 -16.86 -15.62
C GLU A 482 11.99 -17.43 -14.34
N VAL A 483 13.31 -17.59 -14.31
CA VAL A 483 14.03 -17.92 -13.08
C VAL A 483 14.80 -16.70 -12.58
N LEU A 484 14.73 -16.48 -11.27
CA LEU A 484 15.45 -15.45 -10.55
C LEU A 484 16.75 -16.06 -10.01
N ALA A 485 17.86 -15.36 -10.20
CA ALA A 485 19.09 -15.62 -9.46
C ALA A 485 19.31 -14.47 -8.48
N ILE A 486 19.59 -14.79 -7.22
CA ILE A 486 19.89 -13.83 -6.17
C ILE A 486 21.27 -14.15 -5.62
N ASP A 487 22.19 -13.21 -5.73
CA ASP A 487 23.47 -13.23 -5.03
C ASP A 487 23.32 -12.46 -3.72
N ILE A 488 23.50 -13.19 -2.61
CA ILE A 488 23.30 -12.70 -1.26
C ILE A 488 24.69 -12.47 -0.64
N PRO A 489 25.05 -11.21 -0.34
CA PRO A 489 26.38 -10.91 0.17
C PRO A 489 26.54 -11.41 1.61
N ILE A 490 27.78 -11.70 2.00
CA ILE A 490 28.13 -11.87 3.41
C ILE A 490 27.94 -10.50 4.08
N VAL A 491 26.98 -10.41 5.00
CA VAL A 491 26.70 -9.15 5.70
C VAL A 491 27.84 -8.83 6.66
N ALA A 492 28.44 -7.66 6.49
CA ALA A 492 29.50 -7.17 7.37
C ALA A 492 28.92 -6.73 8.71
N LYS A 493 29.59 -7.13 9.79
CA LYS A 493 29.40 -6.60 11.14
C LYS A 493 30.56 -5.64 11.47
N ASP A 494 30.31 -4.60 12.25
CA ASP A 494 31.36 -3.73 12.77
C ASP A 494 32.11 -4.38 13.95
N ASP A 495 33.08 -3.67 14.53
CA ASP A 495 33.89 -4.15 15.66
C ASP A 495 33.07 -4.46 16.93
N LYS A 496 31.81 -4.04 16.97
CA LYS A 496 30.86 -4.27 18.07
C LYS A 496 29.84 -5.36 17.73
N GLY A 497 29.93 -5.96 16.54
CA GLY A 497 28.98 -6.96 16.05
C GLY A 497 27.69 -6.39 15.48
N GLU A 498 27.61 -5.08 15.22
CA GLU A 498 26.44 -4.39 14.66
C GLU A 498 26.41 -4.52 13.13
N LEU A 499 25.23 -4.67 12.53
CA LEU A 499 25.09 -4.82 11.08
C LEU A 499 25.40 -3.51 10.37
N ILE A 500 26.23 -3.60 9.33
CA ILE A 500 26.53 -2.44 8.48
C ILE A 500 25.60 -2.49 7.25
N TRP A 501 24.34 -2.08 7.43
CA TRP A 501 23.41 -1.85 6.33
C TRP A 501 23.26 -0.37 6.00
N LYS A 502 23.28 -0.08 4.71
CA LYS A 502 23.18 1.28 4.15
C LYS A 502 21.77 1.54 3.65
N PHE A 503 21.24 2.72 3.92
CA PHE A 503 19.90 3.12 3.49
C PHE A 503 19.97 4.44 2.75
N LEU A 504 19.04 4.65 1.80
CA LEU A 504 18.93 5.92 1.09
C LEU A 504 18.27 6.96 1.98
N MET A 505 18.75 8.20 1.91
CA MET A 505 18.05 9.34 2.47
C MET A 505 16.91 9.75 1.56
#